data_AF-A0A5A7NJL3-F1
#
_entry.id   AF-A0A5A7NJL3-F1
#
_cell.length_a   1.000
_cell.length_b   1.000
_cell.length_c   1.000
_cell.angle_alpha   90.00
_cell.angle_beta   90.00
_cell.angle_gamma   90.00
#
_symmetry.space_group_name_H-M   'P 1'
#
loop_
_entity.id
_entity.type
_entity.pdbx_description
1 polymer ?
#
loop_
_entity_poly.entity_id
_entity_poly.type
_entity_poly.pdbx_seq_one_letter_code
_entity_poly.pdbx_strand_id
1 'polypeptide(L)'
;MATADHVKALIRSHAEGDDERFYAIAMQVAAQAARQGHTKFAQELRNLVDQAKLRAKAELRGSGRSLFRLFSRAGNSPGFLARLSRKAA
;
A
#
# COMPACT_ATOMS: atom_id res chain seq x y z
N MET A 1 8.49 -13.21 -13.24
CA MET A 1 7.39 -13.89 -12.53
C MET A 1 7.20 -13.17 -11.21
N ALA A 2 6.07 -12.50 -11.02
CA ALA A 2 5.79 -11.67 -9.85
C ALA A 2 4.27 -11.57 -9.59
N THR A 3 3.44 -12.42 -10.19
CA THR A 3 1.98 -12.30 -10.12
C THR A 3 1.37 -13.01 -8.91
N ALA A 4 1.91 -14.15 -8.49
CA ALA A 4 1.33 -14.95 -7.40
C ALA A 4 1.43 -14.26 -6.02
N ASP A 5 2.59 -13.68 -5.69
CA ASP A 5 2.78 -12.97 -4.42
C ASP A 5 1.97 -11.68 -4.33
N HIS A 6 1.83 -10.94 -5.45
CA HIS A 6 0.99 -9.74 -5.49
C HIS A 6 -0.50 -10.08 -5.31
N VAL A 7 -0.99 -11.18 -5.89
CA VAL A 7 -2.37 -11.64 -5.71
C VAL A 7 -2.61 -12.07 -4.25
N LYS A 8 -1.67 -12.80 -3.63
CA LYS A 8 -1.75 -13.11 -2.19
C LYS A 8 -1.80 -11.86 -1.33
N ALA A 9 -0.96 -10.87 -1.62
CA ALA A 9 -0.91 -9.62 -0.87
C ALA A 9 -2.21 -8.81 -1.02
N LEU A 10 -2.84 -8.80 -2.21
CA LEU A 10 -4.15 -8.20 -2.44
C LEU A 10 -5.26 -8.86 -1.60
N ILE A 11 -5.33 -10.20 -1.62
CA ILE A 11 -6.33 -10.96 -0.86
C ILE A 11 -6.16 -10.72 0.64
N ARG A 12 -4.91 -10.70 1.12
CA ARG A 12 -4.62 -10.46 2.53
C ARG A 12 -4.97 -9.03 2.96
N SER A 13 -4.63 -8.02 2.15
CA SER A 13 -4.96 -6.62 2.42
C SER A 13 -6.47 -6.39 2.50
N HIS A 14 -7.24 -7.06 1.62
CA HIS A 14 -8.69 -7.01 1.64
C HIS A 14 -9.27 -7.71 2.88
N ALA A 15 -8.69 -8.84 3.30
CA ALA A 15 -9.10 -9.53 4.52
C ALA A 15 -8.77 -8.74 5.81
N GLU A 16 -7.71 -7.93 5.79
CA GLU A 16 -7.30 -7.07 6.90
C GLU A 16 -8.03 -5.70 6.90
N GLY A 17 -8.84 -5.39 5.88
CA GLY A 17 -9.54 -4.10 5.75
C GLY A 17 -8.61 -2.92 5.45
N ASP A 18 -7.39 -3.19 4.99
CA ASP A 18 -6.41 -2.17 4.62
C ASP A 18 -6.55 -1.85 3.12
N ASP A 19 -7.51 -0.98 2.80
CA ASP A 19 -7.79 -0.56 1.43
C ASP A 19 -6.64 0.27 0.82
N GLU A 20 -5.88 1.02 1.63
CA GLU A 20 -4.72 1.79 1.16
C GLU A 20 -3.64 0.87 0.60
N ARG A 21 -3.30 -0.18 1.35
CA ARG A 21 -2.32 -1.18 0.92
C ARG A 21 -2.83 -1.98 -0.28
N PHE A 22 -4.12 -2.27 -0.35
CA PHE A 22 -4.75 -2.91 -1.51
C PHE A 22 -4.54 -2.08 -2.78
N TYR A 23 -4.84 -0.77 -2.72
CA TYR A 23 -4.66 0.12 -3.86
C TYR A 23 -3.19 0.28 -4.28
N ALA A 24 -2.27 0.35 -3.32
CA ALA A 24 -0.84 0.44 -3.60
C ALA A 24 -0.34 -0.78 -4.39
N ILE A 25 -0.70 -1.99 -3.93
CA ILE A 25 -0.31 -3.24 -4.58
C ILE A 25 -0.97 -3.35 -5.97
N ALA A 26 -2.26 -3.04 -6.09
CA ALA A 26 -2.97 -3.10 -7.37
C ALA A 26 -2.35 -2.16 -8.42
N MET A 27 -1.96 -0.95 -8.00
CA MET A 27 -1.26 0.00 -8.88
C MET A 27 0.13 -0.48 -9.30
N GLN A 28 0.87 -1.12 -8.39
CA GLN A 28 2.16 -1.74 -8.72
C GLN A 28 2.00 -2.88 -9.74
N VAL A 29 0.98 -3.73 -9.58
CA VAL A 29 0.64 -4.80 -10.53
C VAL A 29 0.29 -4.21 -11.91
N ALA A 30 -0.51 -3.14 -11.96
CA ALA A 30 -0.87 -2.47 -13.20
C ALA A 30 0.38 -1.91 -13.91
N ALA A 31 1.26 -1.24 -13.17
CA ALA A 31 2.51 -0.70 -13.71
C ALA A 31 3.44 -1.81 -14.25
N GLN A 32 3.53 -2.93 -13.54
CA GLN A 32 4.32 -4.07 -13.97
C GLN A 32 3.75 -4.71 -15.23
N ALA A 33 2.42 -4.86 -15.32
CA ALA A 33 1.77 -5.39 -16.51
C ALA A 33 1.95 -4.47 -17.73
N ALA A 34 1.88 -3.16 -17.55
CA ALA A 34 2.18 -2.20 -18.61
C ALA A 34 3.62 -2.34 -19.12
N ARG A 35 4.60 -2.51 -18.20
CA ARG A 35 6.01 -2.75 -18.55
C ARG A 35 6.23 -4.06 -19.30
N GLN A 36 5.38 -5.07 -19.07
CA GLN A 36 5.42 -6.36 -19.77
C GLN A 36 4.72 -6.33 -21.14
N GLY A 37 4.16 -5.19 -21.56
CA GLY A 37 3.41 -5.06 -22.82
C GLY A 37 1.93 -5.42 -22.71
N HIS A 38 1.44 -5.73 -21.51
CA HIS A 38 0.02 -5.99 -21.24
C HIS A 38 -0.73 -4.68 -20.96
N THR A 39 -0.71 -3.76 -21.92
CA THR A 39 -1.24 -2.40 -21.77
C THR A 39 -2.74 -2.38 -21.50
N LYS A 40 -3.51 -3.29 -22.13
CA LYS A 40 -4.96 -3.43 -21.92
C LYS A 40 -5.29 -3.86 -20.48
N PHE A 41 -4.63 -4.90 -19.99
CA PHE A 41 -4.80 -5.38 -18.62
C PHE A 41 -4.39 -4.31 -17.59
N ALA A 42 -3.29 -3.61 -17.84
CA ALA A 42 -2.84 -2.52 -16.98
C ALA A 42 -3.88 -1.39 -16.90
N GLN A 43 -4.51 -1.04 -18.02
CA GLN A 43 -5.53 -0.01 -18.08
C GLN A 43 -6.83 -0.44 -17.37
N GLU A 44 -7.28 -1.68 -17.61
CA GLU A 44 -8.45 -2.24 -16.93
C GLU A 44 -8.25 -2.27 -15.41
N LEU A 45 -7.08 -2.71 -14.93
CA LEU A 45 -6.77 -2.75 -13.51
C LEU A 45 -6.74 -1.35 -12.89
N ARG A 46 -6.19 -0.35 -13.60
CA ARG A 46 -6.21 1.05 -13.17
C ARG A 46 -7.63 1.58 -13.02
N ASN A 47 -8.47 1.33 -14.01
CA ASN A 47 -9.87 1.76 -14.00
C ASN A 47 -10.64 1.13 -12.82
N LEU A 48 -10.41 -0.15 -12.52
CA LEU A 48 -11.04 -0.82 -11.37
C LEU A 48 -10.61 -0.20 -10.03
N VAL A 49 -9.32 0.09 -9.87
CA VAL A 49 -8.79 0.75 -8.67
C VAL A 49 -9.37 2.15 -8.51
N ASP A 50 -9.44 2.93 -9.60
CA ASP A 50 -9.98 4.29 -9.55
C ASP A 50 -11.47 4.29 -9.19
N GLN A 51 -12.27 3.36 -9.73
CA GLN A 51 -13.67 3.20 -9.34
C GLN A 51 -13.83 2.83 -7.86
N ALA A 52 -12.99 1.92 -7.35
CA ALA A 52 -13.00 1.55 -5.94
C ALA A 52 -12.66 2.74 -5.03
N LYS A 53 -11.64 3.54 -5.39
CA LYS A 53 -11.28 4.77 -4.67
C LYS A 53 -12.40 5.80 -4.67
N LEU A 54 -13.09 5.98 -5.80
CA LEU A 54 -14.23 6.89 -5.90
C LEU A 54 -15.38 6.48 -4.98
N ARG A 55 -15.65 5.17 -4.88
CA ARG A 55 -16.65 4.62 -3.93
C ARG A 55 -16.24 4.85 -2.50
N ALA A 56 -15.00 4.51 -2.12
CA ALA A 56 -14.48 4.77 -0.78
C ALA A 56 -14.55 6.27 -0.41
N LYS A 57 -14.20 7.16 -1.35
CA LYS A 57 -14.31 8.61 -1.15
C LYS A 57 -15.77 9.08 -1.02
N ALA A 58 -16.69 8.48 -1.76
CA ALA A 58 -18.12 8.79 -1.64
C ALA A 58 -18.68 8.35 -0.28
N GLU A 59 -18.26 7.18 0.24
CA GLU A 59 -18.61 6.71 1.58
C GLU A 59 -18.04 7.62 2.68
N LEU A 60 -16.79 8.06 2.54
CA LEU A 60 -16.18 9.04 3.45
C LEU A 60 -16.89 10.41 3.42
N ARG A 61 -17.46 10.82 2.28
CA ARG A 61 -18.23 12.08 2.17
C ARG A 61 -19.65 11.95 2.72
N GLY A 62 -20.23 10.76 2.72
CA GLY A 62 -21.55 10.48 3.34
C GLY A 62 -21.47 10.22 4.84
N SER A 63 -20.31 9.75 5.33
CA SER A 63 -20.08 9.44 6.74
C SER A 63 -19.20 10.51 7.39
N GLY A 64 -19.84 11.56 7.91
CA GLY A 64 -19.20 12.62 8.69
C GLY A 64 -18.65 12.17 10.05
N ARG A 65 -17.95 11.03 10.15
CA ARG A 65 -17.37 10.53 11.39
C ARG A 65 -15.99 9.88 11.20
N SER A 66 -14.98 10.70 11.48
CA SER A 66 -13.87 10.38 12.39
C SER A 66 -13.21 9.01 12.27
N LEU A 67 -12.26 8.81 11.34
CA LEU A 67 -11.26 7.73 11.47
C LEU A 67 -9.86 8.07 10.91
N PHE A 68 -9.48 9.35 10.79
CA PHE A 68 -8.09 9.72 10.45
C PHE A 68 -7.09 9.53 11.62
N ARG A 69 -7.37 8.66 12.60
CA ARG A 69 -6.65 8.68 13.88
C ARG A 69 -5.78 7.47 14.24
N LEU A 70 -5.47 6.54 13.32
CA LEU A 70 -4.71 5.34 13.75
C LEU A 70 -3.44 4.96 12.96
N PHE A 71 -2.99 5.73 11.96
CA PHE A 71 -1.72 5.42 11.29
C PHE A 71 -0.78 6.62 11.09
N SER A 72 -0.52 7.37 12.17
CA SER A 72 0.81 7.98 12.36
C SER A 72 1.74 6.95 12.99
N ARG A 73 2.21 6.00 12.18
CA ARG A 73 3.27 5.04 12.51
C ARG A 73 4.50 5.42 11.70
N ALA A 74 5.35 6.30 12.24
CA ALA A 74 6.76 6.40 11.87
C ALA A 74 7.58 7.24 12.88
N GLY A 75 7.48 6.94 14.17
CA GLY A 75 8.53 7.29 15.14
C GLY A 75 9.63 6.23 15.10
N ASN A 76 10.38 6.17 13.99
CA ASN A 76 11.51 5.26 13.85
C ASN A 76 12.64 5.75 14.77
N SER A 77 12.88 5.04 15.87
CA SER A 77 14.00 5.29 16.78
C SER A 77 15.13 4.29 16.49
N PRO A 78 16.27 4.72 15.93
CA PRO A 78 17.51 3.95 16.02
C PRO A 78 18.46 4.64 17.00
N GLY A 79 18.17 4.54 18.29
CA GLY A 79 19.09 4.90 19.38
C GLY A 79 20.11 3.81 19.70
N PHE A 80 20.67 3.15 18.67
CA PHE A 80 21.55 1.98 18.82
C PHE A 80 22.97 2.23 18.31
N LEU A 81 23.59 3.34 18.72
CA LEU A 81 25.03 3.55 18.64
C LEU A 81 25.59 4.04 19.98
N ALA A 82 25.27 3.31 21.05
CA ALA A 82 25.97 3.45 22.32
C ALA A 82 27.24 2.58 22.31
N ARG A 83 28.35 3.23 21.92
CA ARG A 83 29.62 3.20 22.65
C ARG A 83 30.39 1.87 22.64
N LEU A 84 31.03 1.60 21.50
CA LEU A 84 32.35 0.96 21.49
C LEU A 84 33.42 2.05 21.37
N SER A 85 34.03 2.45 22.49
CA SER A 85 35.35 3.09 22.46
C SER A 85 36.11 2.72 23.73
N ARG A 86 36.89 1.64 23.61
CA ARG A 86 38.03 1.28 24.45
C ARG A 86 39.28 1.57 23.60
N LYS A 87 40.08 2.59 23.94
CA LYS A 87 41.53 2.70 23.66
C LYS A 87 42.06 3.98 24.35
N ALA A 88 42.71 3.85 25.50
CA ALA A 88 44.16 3.76 25.65
C ALA A 88 44.88 5.09 25.39
N ALA A 89 45.26 5.77 26.46
CA ALA A 89 46.56 6.40 26.70
C ALA A 89 46.67 6.67 28.20
#